data_AF-A0A925D2Z0-F1
#
_entry.id   AF-A0A925D2Z0-F1
#
_cell.length_a   1.000
_cell.length_b   1.000
_cell.length_c   1.000
_cell.angle_alpha   90.00
_cell.angle_beta   90.00
_cell.angle_gamma   90.00
#
_symmetry.space_group_name_H-M   'P 1'
#
loop_
_entity.id
_entity.type
_entity.pdbx_description
1 polymer ?
#
loop_
_entity_poly.entity_id
_entity_poly.type
_entity_poly.pdbx_seq_one_letter_code
_entity_poly.pdbx_strand_id
1 'polypeptide(L)'
;MKKTFALFLAICVAVVTLHAFRTEQASGIKGSIVPADATISNVWAISGVDTVKVQPVKGSFALPVKPGIWRVIIDATEPFKDAILESVEVKDGQITDVGEIKLPQ
;
A
#
# COMPACT_ATOMS: atom_id res chain seq x y z
N MET A 1 -16.70 39.94 -25.33
CA MET A 1 -15.35 39.62 -24.83
C MET A 1 -15.24 39.57 -23.31
N LYS A 2 -15.60 40.62 -22.54
CA LYS A 2 -15.55 40.56 -21.06
C LYS A 2 -16.44 39.49 -20.42
N LYS A 3 -17.70 39.35 -20.88
CA LYS A 3 -18.66 38.37 -20.35
C LYS A 3 -18.31 36.92 -20.70
N THR A 4 -17.79 36.70 -21.91
CA THR A 4 -17.31 35.40 -22.38
C THR A 4 -16.03 34.98 -21.64
N PHE A 5 -15.13 35.92 -21.35
CA PHE A 5 -13.95 35.67 -20.53
C PHE A 5 -14.31 35.35 -19.06
N ALA A 6 -15.26 36.10 -18.49
CA ALA A 6 -15.75 35.82 -17.13
C ALA A 6 -16.42 34.44 -17.02
N LEU A 7 -17.20 34.04 -18.03
CA LEU A 7 -17.80 32.71 -18.09
C LEU A 7 -16.74 31.61 -18.20
N PHE A 8 -15.72 31.81 -19.04
CA PHE A 8 -14.61 30.87 -19.17
C PHE A 8 -13.84 30.70 -17.86
N LEU A 9 -13.53 31.81 -17.17
CA LEU A 9 -12.87 31.80 -15.88
C LEU A 9 -13.71 31.06 -14.82
N ALA A 10 -15.03 31.27 -14.81
CA ALA A 10 -15.94 30.58 -13.90
C ALA A 10 -15.96 29.06 -14.14
N ILE A 11 -15.93 28.62 -15.40
CA ILE A 11 -15.85 27.20 -15.75
C ILE A 11 -14.51 26.62 -15.31
N CYS A 12 -13.39 27.31 -15.55
CA CYS A 12 -12.08 26.85 -15.09
C CYS A 12 -12.02 26.69 -13.57
N VAL A 13 -12.54 27.67 -12.81
CA VAL A 13 -12.59 27.59 -11.35
C VAL A 13 -13.46 26.40 -10.90
N ALA A 14 -14.63 26.20 -11.52
CA ALA A 14 -15.52 25.07 -11.20
C ALA A 14 -14.86 23.71 -11.48
N VAL A 15 -14.08 23.57 -12.56
CA VAL A 15 -13.37 22.33 -12.88
C VAL A 15 -12.24 22.06 -11.88
N VAL A 16 -11.47 23.08 -11.50
CA VAL A 16 -10.36 22.95 -10.53
C VAL A 16 -10.87 22.59 -9.14
N THR A 17 -11.94 23.23 -8.66
CA THR A 17 -12.52 22.93 -7.34
C THR A 17 -13.15 21.54 -7.28
N LEU A 18 -13.76 21.06 -8.37
CA LEU A 18 -14.30 19.70 -8.44
C LEU A 18 -13.19 18.62 -8.39
N HIS A 19 -11.99 18.92 -8.90
CA HIS A 19 -10.85 18.02 -8.85
C HIS A 19 -10.03 18.12 -7.55
N ALA A 20 -10.18 19.19 -6.76
CA ALA A 20 -9.42 19.40 -5.53
C ALA A 20 -9.71 18.36 -4.43
N PHE A 21 -10.85 17.65 -4.50
CA PHE A 21 -11.24 16.63 -3.52
C PHE A 21 -10.86 15.20 -3.91
N ARG A 22 -10.12 14.99 -5.00
CA ARG A 22 -9.52 13.68 -5.33
C ARG A 22 -8.18 13.51 -4.64
N THR A 23 -8.18 13.61 -3.32
CA THR A 23 -7.08 13.08 -2.52
C THR A 23 -7.34 11.59 -2.41
N GLU A 24 -6.67 10.80 -3.26
CA GLU A 24 -6.62 9.36 -3.03
C GLU A 24 -5.87 9.17 -1.71
N GLN A 25 -6.62 8.93 -0.64
CA GLN A 25 -6.01 8.67 0.64
C GLN A 25 -5.24 7.35 0.51
N ALA A 26 -3.92 7.43 0.60
CA ALA A 26 -3.06 6.27 0.45
C ALA A 26 -3.41 5.24 1.53
N SER A 27 -3.91 4.08 1.11
CA SER A 27 -4.12 2.91 1.96
C SER A 27 -3.04 1.87 1.65
N GLY A 28 -2.62 1.13 2.68
CA GLY A 28 -1.53 0.18 2.50
C GLY A 28 -1.14 -0.60 3.75
N ILE A 29 -0.14 -1.46 3.58
CA ILE A 29 0.48 -2.22 4.66
C ILE A 29 1.98 -1.92 4.65
N LYS A 30 2.59 -1.65 5.79
CA LYS A 30 4.04 -1.52 5.94
C LYS A 30 4.56 -2.38 7.07
N GLY A 31 5.81 -2.78 6.96
CA GLY A 31 6.50 -3.52 8.02
C GLY A 31 7.98 -3.68 7.74
N SER A 32 8.66 -4.30 8.67
CA SER A 32 10.07 -4.68 8.57
C SER A 32 10.24 -6.17 8.83
N ILE A 33 11.26 -6.75 8.22
CA ILE A 33 11.57 -8.17 8.26
C ILE A 33 12.91 -8.34 8.98
N VAL A 34 12.94 -9.26 9.92
CA VAL A 34 14.10 -9.57 10.76
C VAL A 34 14.47 -11.04 10.56
N PRO A 35 15.74 -11.34 10.23
CA PRO A 35 16.85 -10.41 10.09
C PRO A 35 16.85 -9.69 8.72
N ALA A 36 17.35 -8.45 8.67
CA ALA A 36 17.25 -7.59 7.49
C ALA A 36 18.16 -8.03 6.32
N ASP A 37 19.11 -8.91 6.60
CA ASP A 37 20.00 -9.58 5.64
C ASP A 37 19.41 -10.88 5.08
N ALA A 38 18.23 -11.31 5.56
CA ALA A 38 17.54 -12.45 4.97
C ALA A 38 17.27 -12.20 3.49
N THR A 39 17.64 -13.18 2.65
CA THR A 39 17.32 -13.13 1.23
C THR A 39 15.83 -13.40 1.08
N ILE A 40 15.05 -12.33 0.85
CA ILE A 40 13.61 -12.41 0.67
C ILE A 40 13.32 -12.26 -0.82
N SER A 41 12.60 -13.23 -1.36
CA SER A 41 12.16 -13.18 -2.75
C SER A 41 11.14 -12.08 -2.90
N ASN A 42 10.01 -12.12 -2.19
CA ASN A 42 8.93 -11.15 -2.37
C ASN A 42 8.06 -11.03 -1.11
N VAL A 43 7.35 -9.92 -0.98
CA VAL A 43 6.23 -9.80 -0.04
C VAL A 43 4.94 -9.70 -0.84
N TRP A 44 3.99 -10.57 -0.51
CA TRP A 44 2.68 -10.66 -1.14
C TRP A 44 1.61 -10.23 -0.15
N ALA A 45 0.60 -9.51 -0.64
CA ALA A 45 -0.65 -9.28 0.06
C ALA A 45 -1.78 -9.86 -0.81
N ILE A 46 -2.60 -10.73 -0.24
CA ILE A 46 -3.70 -11.40 -0.92
C ILE A 46 -5.00 -11.15 -0.17
N SER A 47 -6.03 -10.69 -0.89
CA SER A 47 -7.39 -10.52 -0.36
C SER A 47 -8.42 -10.96 -1.38
N GLY A 48 -9.06 -12.11 -1.15
CA GLY A 48 -10.00 -12.71 -2.10
C GLY A 48 -9.35 -12.96 -3.46
N VAL A 49 -9.71 -12.16 -4.46
CA VAL A 49 -9.17 -12.20 -5.84
C VAL A 49 -8.06 -11.18 -6.09
N ASP A 50 -7.87 -10.21 -5.20
CA ASP A 50 -6.85 -9.17 -5.34
C ASP A 50 -5.51 -9.69 -4.79
N THR A 51 -4.43 -9.39 -5.52
CA THR A 51 -3.06 -9.73 -5.12
C THR A 51 -2.13 -8.56 -5.42
N VAL A 52 -1.34 -8.15 -4.44
CA VAL A 52 -0.30 -7.14 -4.56
C VAL A 52 1.03 -7.74 -4.16
N LYS A 53 2.08 -7.38 -4.88
CA LYS A 53 3.43 -7.92 -4.71
C LYS A 53 4.44 -6.79 -4.68
N VAL A 54 5.38 -6.84 -3.74
CA VAL A 54 6.53 -5.93 -3.70
C VAL A 54 7.82 -6.66 -3.35
N GLN A 55 8.93 -6.13 -3.84
CA GLN A 55 10.26 -6.52 -3.38
C GLN A 55 10.62 -5.70 -2.14
N PRO A 56 10.94 -6.32 -0.98
CA PRO A 56 11.41 -5.58 0.18
C PRO A 56 12.81 -4.99 -0.09
N VAL A 57 13.09 -3.83 0.51
CA VAL A 57 14.38 -3.14 0.41
C VAL A 57 14.98 -3.05 1.81
N LYS A 58 16.13 -3.71 2.02
CA LYS A 58 16.84 -3.77 3.31
C LYS A 58 15.93 -4.24 4.47
N GLY A 59 15.14 -5.27 4.23
CA GLY A 59 14.18 -5.80 5.20
C GLY A 59 12.89 -4.98 5.35
N SER A 60 12.78 -3.78 4.79
CA SER A 60 11.55 -2.98 4.88
C SER A 60 10.67 -3.16 3.65
N PHE A 61 9.34 -3.17 3.84
CA PHE A 61 8.37 -3.23 2.75
C PHE A 61 7.19 -2.29 2.97
N ALA A 62 6.59 -1.85 1.86
CA ALA A 62 5.34 -1.10 1.84
C ALA A 62 4.50 -1.59 0.65
N LEU A 63 3.30 -2.08 0.93
CA LEU A 63 2.33 -2.59 -0.02
C LEU A 63 1.19 -1.58 -0.15
N PRO A 64 1.03 -0.89 -1.29
CA PRO A 64 -0.16 -0.09 -1.54
C PRO A 64 -1.33 -1.04 -1.82
N VAL A 65 -2.31 -1.08 -0.92
CA VAL A 65 -3.46 -1.99 -1.01
C VAL A 65 -4.73 -1.25 -0.65
N LYS A 66 -5.85 -1.67 -1.25
CA LYS A 66 -7.16 -1.10 -0.94
C LYS A 66 -7.59 -1.45 0.50
N PRO A 67 -8.52 -0.70 1.08
CA PRO A 67 -9.10 -1.03 2.38
C PRO A 67 -9.76 -2.42 2.35
N GLY A 68 -9.50 -3.22 3.38
CA GLY A 68 -9.95 -4.60 3.44
C GLY A 68 -9.10 -5.45 4.39
N ILE A 69 -9.42 -6.75 4.42
CA ILE A 69 -8.68 -7.74 5.21
C ILE A 69 -7.72 -8.47 4.27
N TRP A 70 -6.44 -8.43 4.58
CA TRP A 70 -5.37 -8.98 3.76
C TRP A 70 -4.63 -10.09 4.49
N ARG A 71 -4.22 -11.10 3.73
CA ARG A 71 -3.23 -12.09 4.16
C ARG A 71 -1.88 -11.68 3.57
N VAL A 72 -0.90 -11.43 4.42
CA VAL A 72 0.45 -11.04 4.00
C VAL A 72 1.38 -12.25 4.09
N ILE A 73 2.11 -12.51 3.02
CA ILE A 73 3.05 -13.63 2.90
C ILE A 73 4.42 -13.07 2.57
N ILE A 74 5.40 -13.41 3.38
CA ILE A 74 6.81 -13.11 3.11
C ILE A 74 7.43 -14.40 2.60
N ASP A 75 7.79 -14.38 1.31
CA ASP A 75 8.44 -15.46 0.59
C ASP A 75 9.94 -15.37 0.83
N ALA A 76 10.42 -16.18 1.77
CA ALA A 76 11.80 -16.18 2.23
C ALA A 76 12.61 -17.25 1.50
N THR A 77 13.91 -16.99 1.30
CA THR A 77 14.83 -17.99 0.77
C THR A 77 15.51 -18.74 1.90
N GLU A 78 15.87 -20.00 1.66
CA GLU A 78 16.67 -20.80 2.58
C GLU A 78 17.89 -20.01 3.09
N PRO A 79 18.24 -20.11 4.39
CA PRO A 79 17.70 -21.04 5.39
C PRO A 79 16.42 -20.58 6.10
N PHE A 80 15.82 -19.46 5.70
CA PHE A 80 14.61 -18.94 6.34
C PHE A 80 13.35 -19.54 5.71
N LYS A 81 12.34 -19.78 6.55
CA LYS A 81 11.01 -20.20 6.12
C LYS A 81 10.10 -18.99 5.92
N ASP A 82 9.09 -19.19 5.08
CA ASP A 82 8.05 -18.21 4.84
C ASP A 82 7.34 -17.80 6.13
N ALA A 83 6.97 -16.52 6.20
CA ALA A 83 6.14 -15.99 7.27
C ALA A 83 4.79 -15.56 6.71
N ILE A 84 3.71 -15.89 7.44
CA ILE A 84 2.35 -15.57 7.05
C ILE A 84 1.70 -14.77 8.18
N LEU A 85 1.19 -13.59 7.85
CA LEU A 85 0.34 -12.78 8.72
C LEU A 85 -1.09 -12.88 8.21
N GLU A 86 -1.92 -13.52 9.02
CA GLU A 86 -3.35 -13.64 8.74
C GLU A 86 -4.10 -12.39 9.18
N SER A 87 -5.12 -12.02 8.41
CA SER A 87 -6.13 -11.03 8.80
C SER A 87 -5.59 -9.63 9.14
N VAL A 88 -4.68 -9.10 8.31
CA VAL A 88 -4.22 -7.70 8.39
C VAL A 88 -5.33 -6.77 7.91
N GLU A 89 -5.93 -6.00 8.82
CA GLU A 89 -6.96 -5.02 8.50
C GLU A 89 -6.34 -3.72 7.99
N VAL A 90 -6.79 -3.25 6.82
CA VAL A 90 -6.43 -1.96 6.23
C VAL A 90 -7.68 -1.10 6.14
N LYS A 91 -7.60 0.11 6.71
CA LYS A 91 -8.69 1.08 6.70
C LYS A 91 -8.50 2.11 5.59
N ASP A 92 -9.60 2.73 5.20
CA ASP A 92 -9.57 3.76 4.17
C ASP A 92 -8.67 4.92 4.59
N GLY A 93 -7.78 5.31 3.68
CA GLY A 93 -6.76 6.32 3.91
C GLY A 93 -5.73 6.03 5.00
N GLN A 94 -5.59 4.78 5.44
CA GLN A 94 -4.63 4.41 6.48
C GLN A 94 -3.60 3.39 5.97
N ILE A 95 -2.34 3.61 6.36
CA ILE A 95 -1.29 2.62 6.22
C ILE A 95 -1.22 1.81 7.53
N THR A 96 -1.57 0.53 7.47
CA THR A 96 -1.45 -0.40 8.59
C THR A 96 0.00 -0.83 8.76
N ASP A 97 0.55 -0.62 9.94
CA ASP A 97 1.89 -1.08 10.30
C ASP A 97 1.78 -2.44 10.98
N VAL A 98 2.39 -3.46 10.38
CA VAL A 98 2.44 -4.82 10.94
C VAL A 98 3.69 -5.06 11.80
N GLY A 99 4.53 -4.04 11.96
CA GLY A 99 5.71 -4.07 12.80
C GLY A 99 6.84 -4.94 12.24
N GLU A 100 7.64 -5.48 13.17
CA GLU A 100 8.76 -6.37 12.87
C GLU A 100 8.30 -7.81 12.75
N ILE A 101 8.64 -8.45 11.63
CA ILE A 101 8.30 -9.83 11.34
C ILE A 101 9.58 -10.66 11.37
N LYS A 102 9.67 -11.53 12.37
CA LYS A 102 10.80 -12.45 12.54
C LYS A 102 10.59 -13.67 11.67
N LEU A 103 11.54 -13.92 10.77
CA LEU A 103 11.50 -15.11 9.93
C LEU A 103 11.87 -16.35 10.75
N PRO A 104 11.06 -17.42 10.68
CA PRO A 104 11.44 -18.71 11.22
C PRO A 104 12.63 -19.29 10.44
N GLN A 105 13.47 -20.07 11.13
CA GLN A 105 14.50 -20.91 10.52
C GLN A 105 13.98 -22.35 10.35
#